data_AF-A0A7S3WLV0-F1
#
_entry.id   AF-A0A7S3WLV0-F1
#
_cell.length_a   1.000
_cell.length_b   1.000
_cell.length_c   1.000
_cell.angle_alpha   90.00
_cell.angle_beta   90.00
_cell.angle_gamma   90.00
#
_symmetry.space_group_name_H-M   'P 1'
#
loop_
_entity.id
_entity.type
_entity.pdbx_description
1 polymer ?
#
loop_
_entity_poly.entity_id
_entity_poly.type
_entity_poly.pdbx_seq_one_letter_code
_entity_poly.pdbx_strand_id
1 'polypeptide(L)'
;EKHKSAAYAVQTPVKLNYVACVLKCREAGIHLAPIMVEGEEEPREPLDRCEELLQEVLKAEPDNAKAHFRRAQLLRERADVKAARDELATAEKLAGSTASLLSERTKLNAMAKEERERERQLFSGKIQATSKAAEEAAVAARRAANHRRVALLLSPFTAPMKLLWQISALTVAGFLKVMAKLQAWLKQCLANSRTSKPHRSNERSTREPMDQHASQ
;
A
#
# COMPACT_ATOMS: atom_id res chain seq x y z
N GLU A 1 -58.92 8.28 -22.97
CA GLU A 1 -57.52 8.18 -23.42
C GLU A 1 -56.98 9.47 -24.04
N LYS A 2 -57.69 10.12 -24.97
CA LYS A 2 -57.26 11.39 -25.61
C LYS A 2 -56.85 12.51 -24.64
N HIS A 3 -57.54 12.68 -23.51
CA HIS A 3 -57.16 13.70 -22.51
C HIS A 3 -55.85 13.36 -21.79
N LYS A 4 -55.56 12.07 -21.58
CA LYS A 4 -54.31 11.64 -20.94
C LYS A 4 -53.12 11.90 -21.85
N SER A 5 -53.21 11.54 -23.14
CA SER A 5 -52.16 11.82 -24.12
C SER A 5 -51.91 13.33 -24.30
N ALA A 6 -52.97 14.14 -24.31
CA ALA A 6 -52.84 15.60 -24.35
C ALA A 6 -52.16 16.15 -23.08
N ALA A 7 -52.49 15.62 -21.91
CA ALA A 7 -51.82 16.01 -20.66
C ALA A 7 -50.33 15.65 -20.67
N TYR A 8 -49.94 14.45 -21.16
CA TYR A 8 -48.54 14.06 -21.29
C TYR A 8 -47.77 14.96 -22.26
N ALA A 9 -48.37 15.33 -23.39
CA ALA A 9 -47.75 16.24 -24.36
C ALA A 9 -47.34 17.59 -23.74
N VAL A 10 -48.11 18.08 -22.76
CA VAL A 10 -47.80 19.31 -22.02
C VAL A 10 -46.82 19.06 -20.87
N GLN A 11 -46.96 17.94 -20.15
CA GLN A 11 -46.12 17.63 -18.99
C GLN A 11 -44.69 17.24 -19.35
N THR A 12 -44.49 16.46 -20.41
CA THR A 12 -43.17 15.97 -20.86
C THR A 12 -42.13 17.10 -20.99
N PRO A 13 -42.37 18.19 -21.74
CA PRO A 13 -41.38 19.27 -21.85
C PRO A 13 -41.11 19.98 -20.53
N VAL A 14 -42.11 20.13 -19.65
CA VAL A 14 -41.94 20.74 -18.32
C VAL A 14 -41.01 19.89 -17.46
N LYS A 15 -41.24 18.57 -17.41
CA LYS A 15 -40.39 17.63 -16.68
C LYS A 15 -38.95 17.62 -17.20
N LEU A 16 -38.78 17.56 -18.54
CA LEU A 16 -37.45 17.57 -19.16
C LEU A 16 -36.71 18.90 -18.94
N ASN A 17 -37.42 20.04 -18.91
CA ASN A 17 -36.83 21.34 -18.61
C ASN A 17 -36.41 21.45 -17.14
N TYR A 18 -37.23 20.95 -16.22
CA TYR A 18 -36.87 20.87 -14.82
C TYR A 18 -35.56 20.08 -14.62
N VAL A 19 -35.45 18.88 -15.21
CA VAL A 19 -34.22 18.07 -15.16
C VAL A 19 -33.03 18.84 -15.74
N ALA A 20 -33.22 19.52 -16.87
CA ALA A 20 -32.16 20.32 -17.48
C ALA A 20 -31.68 21.47 -16.57
N CYS A 21 -32.58 22.12 -15.84
CA CYS A 21 -32.23 23.17 -14.88
C CYS A 21 -31.42 22.61 -13.71
N VAL A 22 -31.87 21.50 -13.11
CA VAL A 22 -31.16 20.84 -12.00
C VAL A 22 -29.74 20.44 -12.40
N LEU A 23 -29.58 19.82 -13.58
CA LEU A 23 -28.28 19.43 -14.11
C LEU A 23 -27.37 20.64 -14.36
N LYS A 24 -27.91 21.74 -14.93
CA LYS A 24 -27.13 22.97 -15.14
C LYS A 24 -26.69 23.62 -13.82
N CYS A 25 -27.53 23.61 -12.80
CA CYS A 25 -27.15 24.09 -11.47
C CYS A 25 -25.99 23.26 -10.89
N ARG A 26 -26.04 21.93 -11.03
CA ARG A 26 -24.95 21.03 -10.60
C ARG A 26 -23.66 21.26 -11.39
N GLU A 27 -23.75 21.40 -12.71
CA GLU A 27 -22.59 21.75 -13.56
C GLU A 27 -21.97 23.10 -13.17
N ALA A 28 -22.79 24.05 -12.69
CA ALA A 28 -22.33 25.34 -12.17
C ALA A 28 -21.80 25.28 -10.72
N GLY A 29 -21.77 24.10 -10.09
CA GLY A 29 -21.36 23.92 -8.69
C GLY A 29 -22.38 24.44 -7.66
N ILE A 30 -23.62 24.70 -8.10
CA ILE A 30 -24.70 25.15 -7.22
C ILE A 30 -25.35 23.93 -6.58
N HIS A 31 -25.15 23.78 -5.27
CA HIS A 31 -25.85 22.79 -4.47
C HIS A 31 -27.30 23.23 -4.26
N LEU A 32 -28.22 22.52 -4.93
CA LEU A 32 -29.65 22.71 -4.72
C LEU A 32 -30.05 22.12 -3.37
N ALA A 33 -30.84 22.88 -2.61
CA ALA A 33 -31.42 22.37 -1.38
C ALA A 33 -32.30 21.14 -1.67
N PRO A 34 -32.35 20.17 -0.75
CA PRO A 34 -33.30 19.07 -0.83
C PRO A 34 -34.73 19.58 -0.98
N ILE A 35 -35.53 18.87 -1.77
CA ILE A 35 -36.90 19.30 -2.11
C ILE A 35 -37.87 18.54 -1.22
N MET A 36 -38.73 19.29 -0.54
CA MET A 36 -39.87 18.74 0.19
C MET A 36 -41.00 18.49 -0.80
N VAL A 37 -41.39 17.23 -0.95
CA VAL A 37 -42.58 16.85 -1.72
C VAL A 37 -43.75 16.73 -0.74
N GLU A 38 -44.90 17.29 -1.09
CA GLU A 38 -46.10 17.19 -0.25
C GLU A 38 -46.45 15.72 0.03
N GLY A 39 -46.53 15.36 1.31
CA GLY A 39 -46.86 13.99 1.76
C GLY A 39 -45.65 13.09 2.02
N GLU A 40 -44.43 13.55 1.80
CA GLU A 40 -43.21 12.81 2.15
C GLU A 40 -42.57 13.38 3.42
N GLU A 41 -42.22 12.51 4.35
CA GLU A 41 -41.60 12.90 5.63
C GLU A 41 -40.14 13.32 5.46
N GLU A 42 -39.44 12.73 4.49
CA GLU A 42 -38.02 12.98 4.25
C GLU A 42 -37.78 13.84 3.01
N PRO A 43 -36.92 14.87 3.10
CA PRO A 43 -36.52 15.65 1.94
C PRO A 43 -35.73 14.79 0.95
N ARG A 44 -36.08 14.85 -0.32
CA ARG A 44 -35.39 14.07 -1.37
C ARG A 44 -34.26 14.85 -2.01
N GLU A 45 -33.22 14.12 -2.43
CA GLU A 45 -32.17 14.70 -3.26
C GLU A 45 -32.76 15.10 -4.63
N PRO A 46 -32.44 16.30 -5.15
CA PRO A 46 -32.95 16.74 -6.45
C PRO A 46 -32.65 15.77 -7.60
N LEU A 47 -31.54 15.03 -7.53
CA LEU A 47 -31.16 14.04 -8.54
C LEU A 47 -32.10 12.83 -8.57
N ASP A 48 -32.56 12.38 -7.40
CA ASP A 48 -33.53 11.28 -7.30
C ASP A 48 -34.85 11.69 -7.91
N ARG A 49 -35.29 12.94 -7.64
CA ARG A 49 -36.49 13.48 -8.29
C ARG A 49 -36.34 13.57 -9.81
N CYS A 50 -35.16 13.92 -10.32
CA CYS A 50 -34.90 13.90 -11.76
C CYS A 50 -35.01 12.49 -12.35
N GLU A 51 -34.55 11.46 -11.65
CA GLU A 51 -34.65 10.07 -12.11
C GLU A 51 -36.10 9.63 -12.26
N GLU A 52 -36.95 9.93 -11.27
CA GLU A 52 -38.37 9.60 -11.30
C GLU A 52 -39.08 10.27 -12.48
N LEU A 53 -38.84 11.57 -12.66
CA LEU A 53 -39.44 12.34 -13.75
C LEU A 53 -39.00 11.79 -15.12
N LEU A 54 -37.74 11.40 -15.27
CA LEU A 54 -37.26 10.76 -16.50
C LEU A 54 -37.88 9.37 -16.69
N GLN A 55 -38.04 8.60 -15.62
CA GLN A 55 -38.68 7.28 -15.70
C GLN A 55 -40.16 7.40 -16.09
N GLU A 56 -40.88 8.40 -15.57
CA GLU A 56 -42.26 8.69 -15.99
C GLU A 56 -42.34 9.08 -17.47
N VAL A 57 -41.42 9.92 -17.95
CA VAL A 57 -41.36 10.31 -19.37
C VAL A 57 -41.06 9.09 -20.24
N LEU A 58 -40.06 8.27 -19.89
CA LEU A 58 -39.69 7.07 -20.65
C LEU A 58 -40.76 5.97 -20.60
N LYS A 59 -41.56 5.90 -19.53
CA LYS A 59 -42.75 5.02 -19.46
C LYS A 59 -43.83 5.46 -20.44
N ALA A 60 -44.03 6.76 -20.62
CA ALA A 60 -45.02 7.31 -21.55
C ALA A 60 -44.53 7.30 -23.00
N GLU A 61 -43.25 7.62 -23.22
CA GLU A 61 -42.60 7.75 -24.53
C GLU A 61 -41.23 7.04 -24.49
N PRO A 62 -41.19 5.72 -24.71
CA PRO A 62 -39.94 4.94 -24.65
C PRO A 62 -38.89 5.40 -25.67
N ASP A 63 -39.32 5.92 -26.81
CA ASP A 63 -38.43 6.34 -27.90
C ASP A 63 -38.08 7.84 -27.84
N ASN A 64 -38.24 8.48 -26.68
CA ASN A 64 -37.93 9.89 -26.53
C ASN A 64 -36.40 10.11 -26.40
N ALA A 65 -35.77 10.47 -27.51
CA ALA A 65 -34.32 10.72 -27.59
C ALA A 65 -33.82 11.77 -26.57
N LYS A 66 -34.62 12.82 -26.31
CA LYS A 66 -34.25 13.88 -25.36
C LYS A 66 -34.28 13.37 -23.93
N ALA A 67 -35.21 12.48 -23.58
CA ALA A 67 -35.26 11.85 -22.26
C ALA A 67 -34.05 10.94 -22.04
N HIS A 68 -33.68 10.10 -23.01
CA HIS A 68 -32.46 9.29 -22.96
C HIS A 68 -31.19 10.15 -22.81
N PHE A 69 -31.09 11.24 -23.56
CA PHE A 69 -29.97 12.18 -23.43
C PHE A 69 -29.88 12.77 -22.02
N ARG A 70 -31.00 13.23 -21.45
CA ARG A 70 -31.03 13.77 -20.07
C ARG A 70 -30.71 12.70 -19.02
N ARG A 71 -31.13 11.45 -19.25
CA ARG A 71 -30.79 10.32 -18.38
C ARG A 71 -29.30 10.00 -18.41
N ALA A 72 -28.66 10.04 -19.59
CA ALA A 72 -27.22 9.92 -19.71
C ALA A 72 -26.47 11.00 -18.91
N GLN A 73 -26.95 12.25 -18.95
CA GLN A 73 -26.38 13.34 -18.14
C GLN A 73 -26.57 13.12 -16.63
N LEU A 74 -27.75 12.66 -16.21
CA LEU A 74 -28.02 12.32 -14.81
C LEU A 74 -27.10 11.19 -14.31
N LEU A 75 -26.93 10.13 -15.10
CA LEU A 75 -26.06 9.01 -14.77
C LEU A 75 -24.58 9.42 -14.72
N ARG A 76 -24.16 10.36 -15.58
CA ARG A 76 -22.85 11.00 -15.52
C ARG A 76 -22.63 11.69 -14.17
N GLU A 77 -23.59 12.48 -13.70
CA GLU A 77 -23.51 13.16 -12.39
C GLU A 77 -23.44 12.17 -11.22
N ARG A 78 -24.02 10.97 -11.36
CA ARG A 78 -23.91 9.86 -10.40
C ARG A 78 -22.65 9.01 -10.55
N ALA A 79 -21.73 9.39 -11.46
CA ALA A 79 -20.54 8.63 -11.81
C ALA A 79 -20.80 7.19 -12.32
N ASP A 80 -22.01 6.90 -12.82
CA ASP A 80 -22.28 5.63 -13.53
C ASP A 80 -21.95 5.80 -15.02
N VAL A 81 -20.66 5.80 -15.33
CA VAL A 81 -20.13 6.07 -16.67
C VAL A 81 -20.58 5.01 -17.69
N LYS A 82 -20.81 3.77 -17.23
CA LYS A 82 -21.24 2.68 -18.11
C LYS A 82 -22.70 2.87 -18.53
N ALA A 83 -23.61 3.00 -17.57
CA ALA A 83 -25.02 3.21 -17.88
C ALA A 83 -25.24 4.51 -18.66
N ALA A 84 -24.48 5.58 -18.33
CA ALA A 84 -24.55 6.84 -19.07
C ALA A 84 -24.19 6.67 -20.55
N ARG A 85 -23.21 5.83 -20.90
CA ARG A 85 -22.85 5.55 -22.30
C ARG A 85 -23.94 4.80 -23.05
N ASP A 86 -24.58 3.83 -22.40
CA ASP A 86 -25.64 3.04 -22.99
C ASP A 86 -26.84 3.93 -23.33
N GLU A 87 -27.24 4.81 -22.41
CA GLU A 87 -28.31 5.79 -22.60
C GLU A 87 -27.95 6.88 -23.63
N LEU A 88 -26.67 7.26 -23.73
CA LEU A 88 -26.21 8.19 -24.78
C LEU A 88 -26.29 7.53 -26.17
N ALA A 89 -25.98 6.23 -26.24
CA ALA A 89 -26.05 5.47 -27.49
C ALA A 89 -27.49 5.23 -27.96
N THR A 90 -28.45 5.04 -27.04
CA THR A 90 -29.88 5.00 -27.40
C THR A 90 -30.35 6.37 -27.92
N ALA A 91 -29.96 7.47 -27.27
CA ALA A 91 -30.27 8.82 -27.74
C ALA A 91 -29.71 9.10 -29.15
N GLU A 92 -28.46 8.69 -29.44
CA GLU A 92 -27.84 8.84 -30.76
C GLU A 92 -28.53 8.00 -31.83
N LYS A 93 -29.01 6.79 -31.50
CA LYS A 93 -29.78 5.96 -32.44
C LYS A 93 -31.12 6.61 -32.81
N LEU A 94 -31.78 7.25 -31.85
CA LEU A 94 -33.11 7.83 -32.02
C LEU A 94 -33.09 9.20 -32.73
N ALA A 95 -32.15 10.08 -32.38
CA ALA A 95 -32.09 11.45 -32.91
C ALA A 95 -30.93 11.72 -33.88
N GLY A 96 -30.03 10.75 -34.08
CA GLY A 96 -28.78 10.93 -34.83
C GLY A 96 -27.69 11.61 -34.00
N SER A 97 -26.51 11.77 -34.61
CA SER A 97 -25.35 12.40 -33.96
C SER A 97 -25.48 13.93 -33.98
N THR A 98 -25.56 14.53 -32.79
CA THR A 98 -25.64 15.99 -32.60
C THR A 98 -24.41 16.51 -31.87
N ALA A 99 -24.10 17.80 -32.02
CA ALA A 99 -22.96 18.42 -31.33
C ALA A 99 -23.03 18.26 -29.80
N SER A 100 -24.24 18.30 -29.22
CA SER A 100 -24.46 18.09 -27.78
C SER A 100 -24.20 16.64 -27.34
N LEU A 101 -24.51 15.64 -28.19
CA LEU A 101 -24.17 14.25 -27.91
C LEU A 101 -22.65 14.01 -27.99
N LEU A 102 -21.99 14.64 -28.95
CA LEU A 102 -20.53 14.55 -29.11
C LEU A 102 -19.79 15.15 -27.92
N SER A 103 -20.19 16.35 -27.46
CA SER A 103 -19.58 16.98 -26.29
C SER A 103 -19.80 16.18 -25.00
N GLU A 104 -20.94 15.50 -24.88
CA GLU A 104 -21.20 14.67 -23.71
C GLU A 104 -20.45 13.32 -23.78
N ARG A 105 -20.29 12.77 -24.98
CA ARG A 105 -19.41 11.60 -25.22
C ARG A 105 -17.96 11.89 -24.83
N THR A 106 -17.43 13.07 -25.14
CA THR A 106 -16.04 13.40 -24.78
C THR A 106 -15.87 13.52 -23.26
N LYS A 107 -16.82 14.12 -22.55
CA LYS A 107 -16.86 14.17 -21.08
C LYS A 107 -16.88 12.76 -20.46
N LEU A 108 -17.76 11.87 -20.94
CA LEU A 108 -17.81 10.47 -20.45
C LEU A 108 -16.52 9.69 -20.72
N ASN A 109 -15.86 9.96 -21.85
CA ASN A 109 -14.57 9.34 -22.16
C ASN A 109 -13.44 9.84 -21.26
N ALA A 110 -13.45 11.12 -20.88
CA ALA A 110 -12.53 11.67 -19.90
C ALA A 110 -12.72 11.00 -18.53
N MET A 111 -13.95 10.93 -18.03
CA MET A 111 -14.26 10.27 -16.75
C MET A 111 -13.84 8.79 -16.74
N ALA A 112 -14.13 8.03 -17.80
CA ALA A 112 -13.70 6.64 -17.91
C ALA A 112 -12.18 6.48 -17.94
N LYS A 113 -11.45 7.46 -18.51
CA LYS A 113 -9.99 7.46 -18.52
C LYS A 113 -9.46 7.71 -17.11
N GLU A 114 -10.03 8.67 -16.39
CA GLU A 114 -9.70 8.94 -14.99
C GLU A 114 -9.96 7.74 -14.08
N GLU A 115 -11.10 7.06 -14.23
CA GLU A 115 -11.41 5.83 -13.49
C GLU A 115 -10.37 4.74 -13.76
N ARG A 116 -10.03 4.50 -15.03
CA ARG A 116 -8.98 3.54 -15.40
C ARG A 116 -7.62 3.93 -14.84
N GLU A 117 -7.30 5.21 -14.78
CA GLU A 117 -6.06 5.70 -14.18
C GLU A 117 -6.04 5.51 -12.67
N ARG A 118 -7.16 5.76 -11.98
CA ARG A 118 -7.34 5.45 -10.55
C ARG A 118 -7.19 3.96 -10.29
N GLU A 119 -7.84 3.11 -11.09
CA GLU A 119 -7.68 1.65 -11.03
C GLU A 119 -6.22 1.25 -11.27
N ARG A 120 -5.57 1.80 -12.30
CA ARG A 120 -4.15 1.58 -12.54
C ARG A 120 -3.31 1.99 -11.34
N GLN A 121 -3.56 3.12 -10.68
CA GLN A 121 -2.80 3.51 -9.49
C GLN A 121 -3.02 2.51 -8.34
N LEU A 122 -4.27 2.10 -8.09
CA LEU A 122 -4.61 1.15 -7.03
C LEU A 122 -4.04 -0.26 -7.28
N PHE A 123 -3.99 -0.70 -8.54
CA PHE A 123 -3.59 -2.06 -8.92
C PHE A 123 -2.16 -2.17 -9.43
N SER A 124 -1.56 -1.13 -10.02
CA SER A 124 -0.16 -1.16 -10.49
C SER A 124 0.80 -1.40 -9.35
N GLY A 125 0.58 -0.79 -8.18
CA GLY A 125 1.39 -1.06 -6.99
C GLY A 125 1.32 -2.52 -6.54
N LYS A 126 0.14 -3.16 -6.62
CA LYS A 126 -0.04 -4.56 -6.25
C LYS A 126 0.63 -5.52 -7.26
N ILE A 127 0.45 -5.28 -8.55
CA ILE A 127 1.04 -6.13 -9.60
C ILE A 127 2.57 -5.97 -9.61
N GLN A 128 3.09 -4.74 -9.50
CA GLN A 128 4.53 -4.50 -9.47
C GLN A 128 5.18 -4.97 -8.17
N ALA A 129 4.51 -4.88 -7.02
CA ALA A 129 5.04 -5.42 -5.77
C ALA A 129 5.24 -6.95 -5.86
N THR A 130 4.27 -7.66 -6.43
CA THR A 130 4.38 -9.12 -6.60
C THR A 130 5.47 -9.50 -7.61
N SER A 131 5.56 -8.80 -8.75
CA SER A 131 6.58 -9.10 -9.76
C SER A 131 7.98 -8.74 -9.28
N LYS A 132 8.16 -7.60 -8.60
CA LYS A 132 9.45 -7.18 -8.06
C LYS A 132 9.92 -8.08 -6.92
N ALA A 133 9.04 -8.47 -6.00
CA ALA A 133 9.38 -9.44 -4.96
C ALA A 133 9.76 -10.80 -5.56
N ALA A 134 9.05 -11.26 -6.60
CA ALA A 134 9.39 -12.49 -7.30
C ALA A 134 10.74 -12.40 -8.04
N GLU A 135 11.02 -11.27 -8.68
CA GLU A 135 12.28 -11.02 -9.37
C GLU A 135 13.46 -10.92 -8.40
N GLU A 136 13.31 -10.19 -7.29
CA GLU A 136 14.31 -10.10 -6.22
C GLU A 136 14.60 -11.47 -5.59
N ALA A 137 13.56 -12.28 -5.34
CA ALA A 137 13.72 -13.65 -4.87
C ALA A 137 14.46 -14.54 -5.88
N ALA A 138 14.16 -14.41 -7.18
CA ALA A 138 14.84 -15.15 -8.24
C ALA A 138 16.32 -14.73 -8.37
N VAL A 139 16.62 -13.44 -8.27
CA VAL A 139 18.00 -12.91 -8.28
C VAL A 139 18.76 -13.40 -7.04
N ALA A 140 18.15 -13.35 -5.86
CA ALA A 140 18.75 -13.88 -4.63
C ALA A 140 19.04 -15.38 -4.73
N ALA A 141 18.13 -16.17 -5.29
CA ALA A 141 18.33 -17.59 -5.54
C ALA A 141 19.48 -17.87 -6.51
N ARG A 142 19.60 -17.08 -7.60
CA ARG A 142 20.73 -17.17 -8.55
C ARG A 142 22.06 -16.83 -7.88
N ARG A 143 22.10 -15.77 -7.08
CA ARG A 143 23.31 -15.41 -6.30
C ARG A 143 23.69 -16.52 -5.33
N ALA A 144 22.73 -17.07 -4.58
CA ALA A 144 22.97 -18.19 -3.67
C ALA A 144 23.50 -19.44 -4.39
N ALA A 145 22.93 -19.78 -5.56
CA ALA A 145 23.41 -20.89 -6.39
C ALA A 145 24.83 -20.65 -6.91
N ASN A 146 25.14 -19.44 -7.36
CA ASN A 146 26.50 -19.07 -7.79
C ASN A 146 27.50 -19.13 -6.64
N HIS A 147 27.16 -18.61 -5.46
CA HIS A 147 28.01 -18.75 -4.28
C HIS A 147 28.27 -20.21 -3.92
N ARG A 148 27.27 -21.08 -4.01
CA ARG A 148 27.45 -22.53 -3.81
C ARG A 148 28.39 -23.14 -4.85
N ARG A 149 28.24 -22.78 -6.13
CA ARG A 149 29.14 -23.26 -7.21
C ARG A 149 30.58 -22.80 -6.99
N VAL A 150 30.78 -21.52 -6.67
CA VAL A 150 32.10 -20.96 -6.38
C VAL A 150 32.72 -21.62 -5.14
N ALA A 151 31.92 -21.84 -4.09
CA ALA A 151 32.39 -22.52 -2.88
C ALA A 151 32.81 -23.98 -3.15
N LEU A 152 32.09 -24.70 -4.01
CA LEU A 152 32.46 -26.06 -4.43
C LEU A 152 33.77 -26.06 -5.24
N LEU A 153 33.93 -25.13 -6.18
CA LEU A 153 35.15 -25.04 -7.00
C LEU A 153 36.39 -24.63 -6.18
N LEU A 154 36.22 -23.80 -5.15
CA LEU A 154 37.30 -23.37 -4.26
C LEU A 154 37.54 -24.33 -3.08
N SER A 155 36.70 -25.36 -2.92
CA SER A 155 36.83 -26.33 -1.82
C SER A 155 38.19 -27.04 -1.74
N PRO A 156 38.83 -27.50 -2.84
CA PRO A 156 40.13 -28.18 -2.75
C PRO A 156 41.26 -27.24 -2.31
N PHE A 157 41.15 -25.93 -2.59
CA PHE A 157 42.16 -24.94 -2.20
C PHE A 157 41.94 -24.41 -0.79
N THR A 158 40.70 -24.19 -0.39
CA THR A 158 40.37 -23.59 0.91
C THR A 158 40.36 -24.60 2.05
N ALA A 159 40.04 -25.88 1.79
CA ALA A 159 40.06 -26.94 2.80
C ALA A 159 41.44 -27.12 3.47
N PRO A 160 42.57 -27.28 2.74
CA PRO A 160 43.87 -27.45 3.38
C PRO A 160 44.29 -26.18 4.13
N MET A 161 43.98 -24.99 3.63
CA MET A 161 44.27 -23.73 4.34
C MET A 161 43.49 -23.61 5.64
N LYS A 162 42.21 -23.99 5.67
CA LYS A 162 41.42 -24.05 6.90
C LYS A 162 41.97 -25.07 7.89
N LEU A 163 42.41 -26.23 7.42
CA LEU A 163 43.01 -27.26 8.27
C LEU A 163 44.36 -26.79 8.84
N LEU A 164 45.22 -26.16 8.02
CA LEU A 164 46.47 -25.55 8.46
C LEU A 164 46.21 -24.45 9.50
N TRP A 165 45.20 -23.62 9.28
CA TRP A 165 44.81 -22.58 10.24
C TRP A 165 44.25 -23.18 11.55
N GLN A 166 43.46 -24.25 11.49
CA GLN A 166 43.00 -24.96 12.68
C GLN A 166 44.16 -25.62 13.43
N ILE A 167 45.11 -26.22 12.72
CA ILE A 167 46.31 -26.80 13.32
C ILE A 167 47.14 -25.71 13.97
N SER A 168 47.38 -24.58 13.29
CA SER A 168 48.15 -23.46 13.87
C SER A 168 47.45 -22.84 15.07
N ALA A 169 46.12 -22.69 15.04
CA ALA A 169 45.33 -22.24 16.18
C ALA A 169 45.45 -23.21 17.37
N LEU A 170 45.41 -24.53 17.12
CA LEU A 170 45.56 -25.56 18.16
C LEU A 170 47.00 -25.62 18.71
N THR A 171 48.03 -25.45 17.89
CA THR A 171 49.43 -25.43 18.36
C THR A 171 49.70 -24.19 19.20
N VAL A 172 49.21 -23.01 18.79
CA VAL A 172 49.30 -21.78 19.58
C VAL A 172 48.56 -21.95 20.91
N ALA A 173 47.33 -22.48 20.90
CA ALA A 173 46.58 -22.75 22.13
C ALA A 173 47.29 -23.77 23.05
N GLY A 174 47.91 -24.80 22.48
CA GLY A 174 48.71 -25.78 23.21
C GLY A 174 49.97 -25.16 23.84
N PHE A 175 50.70 -24.35 23.07
CA PHE A 175 51.88 -23.64 23.53
C PHE A 175 51.53 -22.67 24.68
N LEU A 176 50.45 -21.90 24.55
CA LEU A 176 49.95 -21.02 25.60
C LEU A 176 49.62 -21.80 26.89
N LYS A 177 49.02 -23.00 26.79
CA LYS A 177 48.77 -23.87 27.96
C LYS A 177 50.06 -24.39 28.60
N VAL A 178 51.06 -24.77 27.82
CA VAL A 178 52.36 -25.23 28.35
C VAL A 178 53.08 -24.08 29.04
N MET A 179 53.15 -22.91 28.42
CA MET A 179 53.75 -21.72 29.01
C MET A 179 53.06 -21.33 30.33
N ALA A 180 51.73 -21.41 30.39
CA ALA A 180 50.99 -21.17 31.63
C ALA A 180 51.36 -22.16 32.74
N LYS A 181 51.51 -23.46 32.43
CA LYS A 181 51.96 -24.48 33.40
C LYS A 181 53.39 -24.25 33.87
N LEU A 182 54.28 -23.86 32.96
CA LEU A 182 55.70 -23.63 33.26
C LEU A 182 55.88 -22.39 34.13
N GLN A 183 55.11 -21.32 33.86
CA GLN A 183 55.01 -20.16 34.74
C GLN A 183 54.48 -20.53 36.13
N ALA A 184 53.45 -21.39 36.22
CA ALA A 184 52.93 -21.86 37.51
C ALA A 184 53.98 -22.68 38.29
N TRP A 185 54.69 -23.58 37.61
CA TRP A 185 55.77 -24.38 38.21
C TRP A 185 56.94 -23.51 38.69
N LEU A 186 57.40 -22.55 37.88
CA LEU A 186 58.46 -21.61 38.28
C LEU A 186 58.06 -20.80 39.51
N LYS A 187 56.81 -20.32 39.58
CA LYS A 187 56.26 -19.66 40.76
C LYS A 187 56.31 -20.58 41.99
N GLN A 188 56.01 -21.87 41.83
CA GLN A 188 56.07 -22.85 42.92
C GLN A 188 57.51 -23.17 43.36
N CYS A 189 58.46 -23.28 42.42
CA CYS A 189 59.89 -23.42 42.75
C CYS A 189 60.45 -22.21 43.49
N LEU A 190 60.09 -20.99 43.06
CA LEU A 190 60.46 -19.75 43.75
C LEU A 190 59.82 -19.64 45.13
N ALA A 191 58.60 -20.17 45.31
CA ALA A 191 57.97 -20.28 46.62
C ALA A 191 58.72 -21.28 47.51
N ASN A 192 59.05 -22.47 47.00
CA ASN A 192 59.78 -23.50 47.76
C ASN A 192 61.22 -23.07 48.13
N SER A 193 61.94 -22.37 47.25
CA SER A 193 63.29 -21.87 47.57
C SER A 193 63.27 -20.77 48.65
N ARG A 194 62.15 -20.05 48.81
CA ARG A 194 61.95 -19.13 49.93
C ARG A 194 61.66 -19.86 51.25
N THR A 195 61.21 -21.12 51.22
CA THR A 195 60.95 -21.92 52.42
C THR A 195 62.18 -22.64 52.97
N SER A 196 63.31 -22.72 52.23
CA SER A 196 64.58 -23.27 52.75
C SER A 196 65.41 -22.26 53.55
N LYS A 197 64.78 -21.26 54.17
CA LYS A 197 65.47 -20.42 55.15
C LYS A 197 65.77 -21.26 56.39
N PRO A 198 67.03 -21.29 56.87
CA PRO A 198 67.35 -21.94 58.13
C PRO A 198 66.49 -21.33 59.23
N HIS A 199 66.05 -22.20 60.13
CA HIS A 199 65.29 -21.87 61.33
C HIS A 199 66.07 -20.82 62.13
N ARG A 200 65.86 -19.53 61.81
CA ARG A 200 66.43 -18.40 62.53
C ARG A 200 65.40 -17.99 63.56
N SER A 201 65.75 -18.33 64.78
CA SER A 201 65.08 -18.04 66.03
C SER A 201 64.33 -16.72 66.01
N ASN A 202 63.06 -16.86 66.37
CA ASN A 202 62.06 -15.87 66.66
C ASN A 202 62.51 -15.03 67.87
N GLU A 203 62.98 -13.80 67.64
CA GLU A 203 62.97 -12.76 68.66
C GLU A 203 62.28 -11.51 68.10
N ARG A 204 61.05 -11.32 68.58
CA ARG A 204 60.66 -10.13 69.34
C ARG A 204 60.84 -8.78 68.61
N SER A 205 59.73 -8.24 68.09
CA SER A 205 59.41 -6.82 68.32
C SER A 205 57.96 -6.53 67.95
N THR A 206 57.13 -6.46 68.98
CA THR A 206 55.85 -5.74 69.03
C THR A 206 56.01 -4.31 68.56
N ARG A 207 55.21 -3.87 67.58
CA ARG A 207 54.78 -2.48 67.41
C ARG A 207 53.50 -2.43 66.58
N GLU A 208 52.38 -2.26 67.29
CA GLU A 208 51.25 -1.46 66.81
C GLU A 208 51.79 -0.06 66.43
N PRO A 209 51.22 0.64 65.43
CA PRO A 209 49.99 1.38 65.72
C PRO A 209 49.00 1.56 64.56
N MET A 210 47.73 1.70 64.98
CA MET A 210 46.73 2.69 64.56
C MET A 210 46.48 2.92 63.07
N ASP A 211 45.27 2.53 62.67
CA ASP A 211 44.22 3.43 62.19
C ASP A 211 44.66 4.76 61.58
N GLN A 212 44.36 4.91 60.29
CA GLN A 212 43.81 6.17 59.80
C GLN A 212 42.90 5.95 58.59
N HIS A 213 41.62 6.08 58.88
CA HIS A 213 40.56 6.50 57.98
C HIS A 213 41.00 7.67 57.07
N ALA A 214 40.65 7.60 55.78
CA ALA A 214 40.02 8.69 55.02
C ALA A 214 39.82 8.22 53.57
N SER A 215 38.59 8.01 53.08
CA SER A 215 37.62 9.01 52.60
C SER A 215 37.75 9.25 51.09
N GLN A 216 36.65 8.91 50.40
CA GLN A 216 36.14 9.38 49.09
C GLN A 216 36.60 8.65 47.83
#